data_AF-A0A1E1LLB3-F1
#
_entry.id   AF-A0A1E1LLB3-F1
#
_cell.length_a   1.000
_cell.length_b   1.000
_cell.length_c   1.000
_cell.angle_alpha   90.00
_cell.angle_beta   90.00
_cell.angle_gamma   90.00
#
_symmetry.space_group_name_H-M   'P 1'
#
loop_
_entity.id
_entity.type
_entity.pdbx_description
1 polymer ?
#
loop_
_entity_poly.entity_id
_entity_poly.type
_entity_poly.pdbx_seq_one_letter_code
_entity_poly.pdbx_strand_id
1 'polypeptide(L)'
;MTVENFDIERSDQEMIHRTLVASISFWLTIIRLLQNALSFTVLFCTGFTAHILLGDWFHTFGLSFVTFIVAMLFMTYSAMEIFVTSLWIATVALLSWECQTWDAASDIVGDFLSSELAAMAEALPNQDMGILSLQAATALASINCVFWAFTLFMCKCNPRFLEPEDCGIPT
;
A
#
# COMPACT_ATOMS: atom_id res chain seq x y z
N MET A 1 28.93 44.66 13.44
CA MET A 1 29.42 43.62 12.51
C MET A 1 29.09 42.19 12.97
N THR A 2 29.12 41.86 14.26
CA THR A 2 28.79 40.49 14.71
C THR A 2 27.28 40.21 14.77
N VAL A 3 26.46 41.22 15.03
CA VAL A 3 24.98 41.07 15.13
C VAL A 3 24.35 40.88 13.73
N GLU A 4 24.78 41.65 12.73
CA GLU A 4 24.28 41.52 11.36
C GLU A 4 24.60 40.15 10.73
N ASN A 5 25.79 39.60 11.01
CA ASN A 5 26.13 38.25 10.52
C ASN A 5 25.26 37.16 11.17
N PHE A 6 24.86 37.33 12.43
CA PHE A 6 24.01 36.37 13.13
C PHE A 6 22.56 36.39 12.62
N ASP A 7 22.04 37.57 12.28
CA ASP A 7 20.69 37.71 11.70
C ASP A 7 20.63 37.16 10.26
N ILE A 8 21.72 37.30 9.49
CA ILE A 8 21.83 36.71 8.14
C ILE A 8 21.90 35.19 8.22
N GLU A 9 22.73 34.61 9.10
CA GLU A 9 22.82 33.15 9.28
C GLU A 9 21.49 32.55 9.74
N ARG A 10 20.76 33.24 10.62
CA ARG A 10 19.43 32.80 11.07
C ARG A 10 18.38 32.88 9.95
N SER A 11 18.40 33.97 9.17
CA SER A 11 17.51 34.14 8.01
C SER A 11 17.74 33.07 6.95
N ASP A 12 19.00 32.74 6.66
CA ASP A 12 19.36 31.69 5.70
C ASP A 12 18.95 30.30 6.20
N GLN A 13 19.15 30.00 7.48
CA GLN A 13 18.68 28.75 8.08
C GLN A 13 17.15 28.61 8.03
N GLU A 14 16.40 29.68 8.29
CA GLU A 14 14.93 29.67 8.20
C GLU A 14 14.46 29.48 6.75
N MET A 15 15.13 30.08 5.78
CA MET A 15 14.80 29.92 4.35
C MET A 15 15.10 28.49 3.87
N ILE A 16 16.24 27.92 4.26
CA ILE A 16 16.61 26.53 3.97
C ILE A 16 15.60 25.57 4.61
N HIS A 17 15.24 25.79 5.87
CA HIS A 17 14.25 24.99 6.58
C HIS A 17 12.89 25.00 5.88
N ARG A 18 12.36 26.18 5.52
CA ARG A 18 11.09 26.31 4.80
C ARG A 18 11.12 25.61 3.44
N THR A 19 12.23 25.72 2.72
CA THR A 19 12.42 25.05 1.41
C THR A 19 12.48 23.54 1.56
N LEU A 20 13.17 23.02 2.58
CA LEU A 20 13.24 21.60 2.90
C LEU A 20 11.85 21.04 3.26
N VAL A 21 11.10 21.75 4.12
CA VAL A 21 9.74 21.36 4.53
C VAL A 21 8.77 21.35 3.34
N ALA A 22 8.88 22.32 2.43
CA ALA A 22 8.09 22.35 1.20
C ALA A 22 8.42 21.18 0.27
N SER A 23 9.71 20.86 0.11
CA SER A 23 10.19 19.72 -0.68
C SER A 23 9.68 18.38 -0.13
N ILE A 24 9.77 18.15 1.19
CA ILE A 24 9.25 16.95 1.85
C ILE A 24 7.75 16.79 1.60
N SER A 25 6.99 17.88 1.71
CA SER A 25 5.53 17.89 1.47
C SER A 25 5.18 17.55 0.02
N PHE A 26 5.97 18.02 -0.95
CA PHE A 26 5.81 17.68 -2.35
C PHE A 26 6.06 16.20 -2.63
N TRP A 27 7.18 15.65 -2.14
CA TRP A 27 7.50 14.23 -2.30
C TRP A 27 6.48 13.31 -1.62
N LEU A 28 5.99 13.68 -0.43
CA LEU A 28 4.89 12.98 0.23
C LEU A 28 3.64 12.93 -0.65
N THR A 29 3.29 14.04 -1.31
CA THR A 29 2.13 14.10 -2.21
C THR A 29 2.28 13.15 -3.39
N ILE A 30 3.47 13.08 -4.00
CA ILE A 30 3.74 12.12 -5.10
C ILE A 30 3.61 10.68 -4.61
N ILE A 31 4.19 10.36 -3.45
CA ILE A 31 4.11 9.02 -2.85
C ILE A 31 2.65 8.63 -2.59
N ARG A 32 1.81 9.56 -2.12
CA ARG A 32 0.37 9.34 -1.92
C ARG A 32 -0.36 9.01 -3.20
N LEU A 33 -0.09 9.75 -4.28
CA LEU A 33 -0.70 9.47 -5.59
C LEU A 33 -0.31 8.07 -6.07
N LEU A 34 0.95 7.68 -5.90
CA LEU A 34 1.43 6.36 -6.25
C LEU A 34 0.78 5.26 -5.40
N GLN A 35 0.66 5.47 -4.09
CA GLN A 35 0.00 4.54 -3.18
C GLN A 35 -1.46 4.30 -3.58
N ASN A 36 -2.22 5.32 -3.98
CA ASN A 36 -3.60 5.12 -4.44
C ASN A 36 -3.66 4.38 -5.77
N ALA A 37 -2.78 4.73 -6.72
CA ALA A 37 -2.71 4.04 -8.01
C ALA A 37 -2.39 2.55 -7.81
N LEU A 38 -1.45 2.23 -6.91
CA LEU A 38 -1.13 0.86 -6.53
C LEU A 38 -2.30 0.17 -5.84
N SER A 39 -2.93 0.85 -4.87
CA SER A 39 -4.09 0.31 -4.14
C SER A 39 -5.25 -0.04 -5.09
N PHE A 40 -5.52 0.84 -6.05
CA PHE A 40 -6.52 0.62 -7.09
C PHE A 40 -6.15 -0.54 -8.02
N THR A 41 -4.88 -0.65 -8.39
CA THR A 41 -4.40 -1.76 -9.23
C THR A 41 -4.51 -3.10 -8.52
N VAL A 42 -4.16 -3.17 -7.23
CA VAL A 42 -4.38 -4.37 -6.40
C VAL A 42 -5.86 -4.72 -6.33
N LEU A 43 -6.74 -3.74 -6.13
CA LEU A 43 -8.19 -3.95 -6.11
C LEU A 43 -8.69 -4.54 -7.44
N PHE A 44 -8.19 -4.02 -8.56
CA PHE A 44 -8.55 -4.53 -9.88
C PHE A 44 -8.07 -5.96 -10.10
N CYS A 45 -6.80 -6.28 -9.78
CA CYS A 45 -6.24 -7.62 -9.92
C CYS A 45 -6.95 -8.65 -9.02
N THR A 46 -7.23 -8.27 -7.76
CA THR A 46 -7.95 -9.14 -6.82
C THR A 46 -9.41 -9.36 -7.24
N GLY A 47 -10.09 -8.33 -7.75
CA GLY A 47 -11.45 -8.46 -8.29
C GLY A 47 -11.50 -9.33 -9.55
N PHE A 48 -10.51 -9.19 -10.44
CA PHE A 48 -10.36 -10.06 -11.61
C PHE A 48 -10.12 -11.52 -11.21
N THR A 49 -9.25 -11.75 -10.23
CA THR A 49 -8.99 -13.09 -9.67
C THR A 49 -10.27 -13.71 -9.10
N ALA A 50 -10.99 -12.98 -8.24
CA ALA A 50 -12.21 -13.47 -7.59
C ALA A 50 -13.31 -13.84 -8.61
N HIS A 51 -13.44 -13.05 -9.68
CA HIS A 51 -14.38 -13.32 -10.76
C HIS A 51 -14.02 -14.58 -11.55
N ILE A 52 -12.73 -14.82 -11.84
CA ILE A 52 -12.28 -15.97 -12.65
C ILE A 52 -12.24 -17.26 -11.85
N LEU A 53 -11.66 -17.22 -10.65
CA LEU A 53 -11.46 -18.43 -9.84
C LEU A 53 -12.74 -18.85 -9.10
N LEU A 54 -13.81 -18.04 -9.15
CA LEU A 54 -15.04 -18.22 -8.36
C LEU A 54 -14.74 -18.50 -6.87
N GLY A 55 -13.58 -18.03 -6.41
CA GLY A 55 -13.01 -18.33 -5.11
C GLY A 55 -13.65 -17.52 -3.99
N ASP A 56 -13.09 -17.63 -2.80
CA ASP A 56 -13.62 -16.95 -1.63
C ASP A 56 -13.47 -15.42 -1.73
N TRP A 57 -14.56 -14.78 -2.16
CA TRP A 57 -14.65 -13.34 -2.36
C TRP A 57 -14.18 -12.53 -1.15
N PHE A 58 -14.31 -13.06 0.06
CA PHE A 58 -13.91 -12.34 1.28
C PHE A 58 -12.38 -12.27 1.42
N HIS A 59 -11.69 -13.40 1.25
CA HIS A 59 -10.23 -13.48 1.39
C HIS A 59 -9.50 -12.86 0.19
N THR A 60 -10.04 -13.01 -1.02
CA THR A 60 -9.37 -12.52 -2.23
C THR A 60 -9.69 -11.05 -2.52
N PHE A 61 -10.94 -10.60 -2.37
CA PHE A 61 -11.39 -9.26 -2.79
C PHE A 61 -11.91 -8.36 -1.64
N GLY A 62 -12.55 -8.95 -0.63
CA GLY A 62 -13.20 -8.20 0.45
C GLY A 62 -12.23 -7.35 1.25
N LEU A 63 -11.10 -7.93 1.67
CA LEU A 63 -10.11 -7.19 2.45
C LEU A 63 -9.37 -6.13 1.62
N SER A 64 -9.05 -6.40 0.35
CA SER A 64 -8.42 -5.40 -0.53
C SER A 64 -9.36 -4.22 -0.82
N PHE A 65 -10.67 -4.48 -0.97
CA PHE A 65 -11.70 -3.45 -1.09
C PHE A 65 -11.82 -2.58 0.16
N VAL A 66 -11.93 -3.19 1.34
CA VAL A 66 -11.99 -2.44 2.61
C VAL A 66 -10.73 -1.61 2.80
N THR A 67 -9.56 -2.20 2.56
CA THR A 67 -8.26 -1.51 2.68
C THR A 67 -8.16 -0.32 1.72
N PHE A 68 -8.66 -0.45 0.48
CA PHE A 68 -8.72 0.65 -0.49
C PHE A 68 -9.64 1.77 -0.03
N ILE A 69 -10.86 1.47 0.44
CA ILE A 69 -11.82 2.47 0.90
C ILE A 69 -11.27 3.23 2.11
N VAL A 70 -10.70 2.52 3.09
CA VAL A 70 -10.09 3.15 4.26
C VAL A 70 -8.89 4.02 3.86
N ALA A 71 -8.04 3.54 2.94
CA ALA A 71 -6.93 4.33 2.41
C ALA A 71 -7.40 5.63 1.72
N MET A 72 -8.47 5.57 0.93
CA MET A 72 -9.04 6.75 0.28
C MET A 72 -9.67 7.75 1.28
N LEU A 73 -10.42 7.26 2.27
CA LEU A 73 -11.12 8.10 3.23
C LEU A 73 -10.16 8.83 4.18
N PHE A 74 -9.04 8.20 4.53
CA PHE A 74 -8.14 8.69 5.57
C PHE A 74 -6.77 9.15 5.08
N MET A 75 -6.65 9.49 3.80
CA MET A 75 -5.39 9.92 3.18
C MET A 75 -4.69 11.11 3.85
N THR A 76 -5.40 11.90 4.67
CA THR A 76 -4.90 13.10 5.33
C THR A 76 -4.64 12.94 6.83
N TYR A 77 -4.99 11.81 7.44
CA TYR A 77 -4.89 11.63 8.90
C TYR A 77 -3.72 10.72 9.29
N SER A 78 -2.69 11.28 9.94
CA SER A 78 -1.46 10.56 10.32
C SER A 78 -1.73 9.37 11.26
N ALA A 79 -2.63 9.51 12.24
CA ALA A 79 -3.02 8.42 13.14
C ALA A 79 -3.68 7.23 12.40
N MET A 80 -4.33 7.50 11.27
CA MET A 80 -4.97 6.48 10.45
C MET A 80 -3.99 5.77 9.52
N GLU A 81 -2.78 6.31 9.30
CA GLU A 81 -1.75 5.62 8.52
C GLU A 81 -1.29 4.31 9.16
N ILE A 82 -1.21 4.25 10.50
CA ILE A 82 -0.86 3.03 11.23
C ILE A 82 -1.92 1.95 11.00
N PHE A 83 -3.19 2.35 11.06
CA PHE A 83 -4.31 1.46 10.80
C PHE A 83 -4.32 0.97 9.34
N VAL A 84 -4.16 1.88 8.37
CA VAL A 84 -4.08 1.52 6.95
C VAL A 84 -2.88 0.61 6.66
N THR A 85 -1.73 0.86 7.29
CA THR A 85 -0.55 -0.02 7.16
C THR A 85 -0.84 -1.42 7.70
N SER A 86 -1.53 -1.52 8.84
CA SER A 86 -1.93 -2.81 9.42
C SER A 86 -2.90 -3.58 8.51
N LEU A 87 -3.83 -2.88 7.86
CA LEU A 87 -4.73 -3.45 6.86
C LEU A 87 -3.98 -3.93 5.60
N TRP A 88 -2.97 -3.20 5.15
CA TRP A 88 -2.11 -3.65 4.04
C TRP A 88 -1.29 -4.89 4.41
N ILE A 89 -0.76 -4.98 5.63
CA ILE A 89 -0.07 -6.18 6.11
C ILE A 89 -1.03 -7.38 6.11
N ALA A 90 -2.25 -7.22 6.62
CA ALA A 90 -3.27 -8.26 6.60
C ALA A 90 -3.65 -8.66 5.15
N THR A 91 -3.78 -7.68 4.25
CA THR A 91 -4.04 -7.92 2.82
C THR A 91 -2.94 -8.74 2.18
N VAL A 92 -1.67 -8.39 2.41
CA VAL A 92 -0.53 -9.16 1.89
C VAL A 92 -0.52 -10.57 2.45
N ALA A 93 -0.81 -10.75 3.74
CA ALA A 93 -0.84 -12.06 4.38
C ALA A 93 -1.93 -12.96 3.79
N LEU A 94 -3.15 -12.43 3.59
CA LEU A 94 -4.24 -13.19 2.99
C LEU A 94 -3.99 -13.51 1.51
N LEU A 95 -3.50 -12.55 0.73
CA LEU A 95 -3.18 -12.83 -0.68
C LEU A 95 -2.04 -13.85 -0.82
N SER A 96 -1.05 -13.79 0.08
CA SER A 96 0.04 -14.78 0.12
C SER A 96 -0.46 -16.17 0.50
N TRP A 97 -1.40 -16.25 1.46
CA TRP A 97 -2.07 -17.49 1.83
C TRP A 97 -2.83 -18.09 0.66
N GLU A 98 -3.62 -17.28 -0.06
CA GLU A 98 -4.34 -17.71 -1.25
C GLU A 98 -3.35 -18.25 -2.32
N CYS A 99 -2.25 -17.53 -2.61
CA CYS A 99 -1.22 -18.03 -3.52
C CYS A 99 -0.68 -19.41 -3.11
N GLN A 100 -0.32 -19.59 -1.83
CA GLN A 100 0.19 -20.87 -1.32
C GLN A 100 -0.84 -21.99 -1.44
N THR A 101 -2.11 -21.68 -1.24
CA THR A 101 -3.21 -22.65 -1.32
C THR A 101 -3.39 -23.13 -2.77
N TRP A 102 -3.29 -22.20 -3.73
CA TRP A 102 -3.34 -22.53 -5.17
C TRP A 102 -2.11 -23.31 -5.63
N ASP A 103 -0.91 -22.93 -5.21
CA ASP A 103 0.32 -23.66 -5.55
C ASP A 103 0.26 -25.11 -5.02
N ALA A 104 -0.18 -25.29 -3.76
CA ALA A 104 -0.35 -26.63 -3.18
C ALA A 104 -1.43 -27.46 -3.89
N ALA A 105 -2.50 -26.82 -4.37
CA ALA A 105 -3.55 -27.50 -5.13
C ALA A 105 -3.03 -27.94 -6.51
N SER A 106 -2.23 -27.13 -7.20
CA SER A 106 -1.64 -27.50 -8.49
C SER A 106 -0.68 -28.69 -8.39
N ASP A 107 0.10 -28.78 -7.31
CA ASP A 107 1.06 -29.87 -7.11
C ASP A 107 0.34 -31.23 -6.92
N ILE A 108 -0.74 -31.25 -6.12
CA ILE A 108 -1.52 -32.48 -5.86
C ILE A 108 -2.22 -32.96 -7.14
N VAL A 109 -2.73 -32.03 -7.95
CA VAL A 109 -3.37 -32.32 -9.25
C VAL A 109 -2.35 -32.94 -10.20
N GLY A 110 -1.10 -32.45 -10.22
CA GLY A 110 -0.02 -33.00 -11.04
C GLY A 110 0.44 -34.40 -10.62
N ASP A 111 0.44 -34.69 -9.32
CA ASP A 111 0.91 -35.98 -8.78
C ASP A 111 -0.12 -37.12 -8.85
N PHE A 112 -1.43 -36.81 -8.82
CA PHE A 112 -2.49 -37.82 -8.68
C PHE A 112 -3.37 -38.05 -9.92
N LEU A 113 -3.38 -37.12 -10.89
CA LEU A 113 -4.23 -37.27 -12.09
C LEU A 113 -3.46 -37.93 -13.23
N SER A 114 -4.10 -38.88 -13.93
CA SER A 114 -3.63 -39.29 -15.25
C SER A 114 -3.64 -38.08 -16.20
N SER A 115 -2.74 -38.05 -17.18
CA SER A 115 -2.54 -36.87 -18.07
C SER A 115 -3.81 -36.35 -18.74
N GLU A 116 -4.83 -37.18 -18.94
CA GLU A 116 -6.14 -36.78 -19.48
C GLU A 116 -7.01 -36.02 -18.47
N LEU A 117 -6.95 -36.35 -17.18
CA LEU A 117 -7.78 -35.71 -16.15
C LEU A 117 -7.15 -34.40 -15.66
N ALA A 118 -5.82 -34.31 -15.68
CA ALA A 118 -5.09 -33.05 -15.53
C ALA A 118 -5.45 -32.07 -16.68
N ALA A 119 -5.49 -32.56 -17.92
CA ALA A 119 -5.90 -31.75 -19.08
C ALA A 119 -7.37 -31.30 -19.02
N MET A 120 -8.26 -32.02 -18.31
CA MET A 120 -9.63 -31.57 -18.06
C MET A 120 -9.76 -30.58 -16.90
N ALA A 121 -8.88 -30.62 -15.90
CA ALA A 121 -8.81 -29.61 -14.84
C ALA A 121 -8.23 -28.29 -15.38
N GLU A 122 -7.19 -28.39 -16.21
CA GLU A 122 -6.56 -27.28 -16.95
C GLU A 122 -7.48 -26.71 -18.06
N ALA A 123 -8.57 -27.42 -18.41
CA ALA A 123 -9.57 -26.97 -19.37
C ALA A 123 -10.54 -25.90 -18.82
N LEU A 124 -10.47 -25.52 -17.53
CA LEU A 124 -11.21 -24.34 -17.07
C LEU A 124 -10.59 -23.08 -17.70
N PRO A 125 -11.33 -22.38 -18.59
CA PRO A 125 -10.77 -21.26 -19.31
C PRO A 125 -10.34 -20.15 -18.32
N ASN A 126 -9.09 -19.69 -18.48
CA ASN A 126 -8.50 -18.54 -17.80
C ASN A 126 -8.01 -18.75 -16.34
N GLN A 127 -7.96 -19.97 -15.81
CA GLN A 127 -7.44 -20.20 -14.44
C GLN A 127 -6.01 -19.71 -14.25
N ASP A 128 -5.11 -19.96 -15.21
CA ASP A 128 -3.72 -19.48 -15.16
C ASP A 128 -3.62 -17.96 -15.10
N MET A 129 -4.49 -17.25 -15.83
CA MET A 129 -4.54 -15.79 -15.79
C MET A 129 -5.03 -15.28 -14.43
N GLY A 130 -5.93 -16.01 -13.77
CA GLY A 130 -6.37 -15.75 -12.40
C GLY A 130 -5.22 -15.87 -11.41
N ILE A 131 -4.48 -16.98 -11.44
CA ILE A 131 -3.34 -17.25 -10.54
C ILE A 131 -2.23 -16.21 -10.74
N LEU A 132 -1.87 -15.91 -11.99
CA LEU A 132 -0.88 -14.88 -12.31
C LEU A 132 -1.32 -13.51 -11.78
N SER A 133 -2.61 -13.16 -11.94
CA SER A 133 -3.14 -11.88 -11.45
C SER A 133 -3.13 -11.79 -9.92
N LEU A 134 -3.32 -12.91 -9.22
CA LEU A 134 -3.24 -12.99 -7.77
C LEU A 134 -1.80 -12.80 -7.29
N GLN A 135 -0.83 -13.46 -7.93
CA GLN A 135 0.59 -13.27 -7.62
C GLN A 135 1.03 -11.82 -7.87
N ALA A 136 0.58 -11.22 -8.98
CA ALA A 136 0.82 -9.80 -9.26
C ALA A 136 0.18 -8.89 -8.20
N ALA A 137 -1.05 -9.19 -7.76
CA ALA A 137 -1.71 -8.46 -6.69
C ALA A 137 -0.92 -8.52 -5.38
N THR A 138 -0.40 -9.70 -5.02
CA THR A 138 0.43 -9.90 -3.82
C THR A 138 1.71 -9.07 -3.88
N ALA A 139 2.41 -9.08 -5.03
CA ALA A 139 3.63 -8.29 -5.23
C ALA A 139 3.37 -6.77 -5.17
N LEU A 140 2.30 -6.30 -5.82
CA LEU A 140 1.90 -4.89 -5.79
C LEU A 140 1.44 -4.46 -4.39
N ALA A 141 0.69 -5.31 -3.68
CA ALA A 141 0.25 -5.04 -2.32
C ALA A 141 1.43 -4.94 -1.34
N SER A 142 2.46 -5.77 -1.50
CA SER A 142 3.66 -5.73 -0.67
C SER A 142 4.51 -4.48 -0.95
N ILE A 143 4.68 -4.07 -2.21
CA ILE A 143 5.30 -2.78 -2.56
C ILE A 143 4.52 -1.62 -1.93
N ASN A 144 3.19 -1.64 -2.05
CA ASN A 144 2.33 -0.60 -1.50
C ASN A 144 2.42 -0.53 0.02
N CYS A 145 2.48 -1.68 0.70
CA CYS A 145 2.69 -1.77 2.15
C CYS A 145 4.01 -1.10 2.58
N VAL A 146 5.09 -1.31 1.82
CA VAL A 146 6.38 -0.64 2.09
C VAL A 146 6.26 0.87 1.93
N PHE A 147 5.56 1.36 0.90
CA PHE A 147 5.34 2.80 0.75
C PHE A 147 4.56 3.39 1.93
N TRP A 148 3.53 2.69 2.42
CA TRP A 148 2.77 3.13 3.61
C TRP A 148 3.66 3.20 4.86
N ALA A 149 4.48 2.18 5.09
CA ALA A 149 5.45 2.18 6.19
C ALA A 149 6.51 3.30 6.05
N PHE A 150 6.98 3.59 4.84
CA PHE A 150 7.91 4.68 4.56
C PHE A 150 7.26 6.06 4.80
N THR A 151 5.98 6.21 4.44
CA THR A 151 5.23 7.45 4.67
C THR A 151 5.07 7.74 6.15
N LEU A 152 4.79 6.71 6.97
CA LEU A 152 4.78 6.81 8.44
C LEU A 152 6.10 7.35 8.99
N PHE A 153 7.23 6.84 8.48
CA PHE A 153 8.56 7.30 8.88
C PHE A 153 8.77 8.78 8.50
N MET A 154 8.44 9.16 7.27
CA MET A 154 8.56 10.54 6.79
C MET A 154 7.65 11.52 7.54
N CYS A 155 6.43 11.12 7.88
CA CYS A 155 5.50 11.91 8.70
C CYS A 155 6.05 12.14 10.12
N LYS A 156 6.66 11.12 10.73
CA LYS A 156 7.33 11.25 12.04
C LYS A 156 8.56 12.15 12.01
N CYS A 157 9.28 12.17 10.89
CA CYS A 157 10.45 13.02 10.68
C CYS A 157 10.09 14.45 10.25
N ASN A 158 8.81 14.77 10.01
CA ASN A 158 8.39 16.11 9.63
C ASN A 158 8.11 16.97 10.88
N PRO A 159 8.90 18.04 11.13
CA PRO A 159 8.77 18.86 12.34
C PRO A 159 7.41 19.58 12.45
N ARG A 160 6.68 19.80 11.34
CA ARG A 160 5.32 20.39 11.36
C ARG A 160 4.27 19.58 12.13
N PHE A 161 4.49 18.28 12.34
CA PHE A 161 3.58 17.42 13.12
C PHE A 161 4.03 17.22 14.57
N LEU A 162 5.23 17.71 14.93
CA LEU A 162 5.80 17.67 16.28
C LEU A 162 5.62 18.98 17.04
N GLU A 163 5.35 20.07 16.34
CA GLU A 163 4.89 21.30 16.99
C GLU A 163 3.42 21.08 17.37
N PRO A 164 3.07 21.02 18.68
CA PRO A 164 1.71 21.36 19.04
C PRO A 164 1.46 22.73 18.42
N GLU A 165 0.29 22.92 17.81
CA GLU A 165 -0.17 24.25 17.49
C GLU A 165 -0.07 25.07 18.79
N ASP A 166 0.97 25.89 18.92
CA ASP A 166 0.89 27.13 19.66
C ASP A 166 -0.11 27.97 18.87
N CYS A 167 -1.38 27.58 18.97
CA CYS A 167 -2.52 28.45 18.80
C CYS A 167 -2.21 29.61 19.73
N GLY A 168 -1.65 30.67 19.17
CA GLY A 168 -1.58 31.98 19.77
C GLY A 168 -3.00 32.39 20.12
N ILE A 169 -3.45 31.98 21.29
CA ILE A 169 -4.51 32.64 22.02
C ILE A 169 -3.81 33.87 22.61
N PRO A 170 -4.04 35.08 22.08
CA PRO A 170 -3.58 36.27 22.77
C PRO A 170 -4.35 36.33 24.10
N THR A 171 -3.64 36.15 25.22
CA THR A 171 -4.10 36.60 26.53
C THR A 171 -3.64 38.03 26.76
#